data_AF-A0A6L3FBH8-F1
#
_entry.id   AF-A0A6L3FBH8-F1
#
_cell.length_a   1.000
_cell.length_b   1.000
_cell.length_c   1.000
_cell.angle_alpha   90.00
_cell.angle_beta   90.00
_cell.angle_gamma   90.00
#
_symmetry.space_group_name_H-M   'P 1'
#
loop_
_entity.id
_entity.type
_entity.pdbx_description
1 polymer ?
#
loop_
_entity_poly.entity_id
_entity_poly.type
_entity_poly.pdbx_seq_one_letter_code
_entity_poly.pdbx_strand_id
1 'polypeptide(L)'
;MLLLLLLLLLLLLLLLLMKLRRNLRIFGLFLMLLVWWGTAVSPISAHAVPEISNPRPNQLLELSPAEIRIQFNEPIVPSLSRIDVLTQAGQSLETDLLRAIDDENRILAVNLQQPLNDGAYLVSWQVLSAVDGHTTNGSFSFGIGNVDLTAVSDEISVQAQISPLSAAARWLTLTGLSLLMGLFAFRLLVWNPIFAEVELEQAEERLDLAHAEVSLKMGTAGLILLVAALVVVFIDQATTFNLIQFDNFQTWISTQFGAMWLIRFFLIAISHFNLSLFVDVKNGRQELRGWEWWAGLILAGGLALTSAMISHSAALSRDTVQAILVAWVHVLAATIWLGGLVYLA
;
A
#
# COMPACT_ATOMS: atom_id res chain seq x y z
N MET A 1 32.80 29.07 14.60
CA MET A 1 32.69 28.37 13.30
C MET A 1 31.24 27.95 13.00
N LEU A 2 30.58 27.18 13.89
CA LEU A 2 29.15 26.82 13.75
C LEU A 2 28.20 28.02 13.63
N LEU A 3 28.39 29.06 14.44
CA LEU A 3 27.54 30.27 14.41
C LEU A 3 27.65 31.06 13.10
N LEU A 4 28.83 31.05 12.49
CA LEU A 4 29.10 31.74 11.22
C LEU A 4 28.49 30.97 10.04
N LEU A 5 28.50 29.63 10.12
CA LEU A 5 27.85 28.73 9.18
C LEU A 5 26.31 28.85 9.25
N LEU A 6 25.77 29.00 10.47
CA LEU A 6 24.33 29.18 10.72
C LEU A 6 23.83 30.53 10.19
N LEU A 7 24.62 31.60 10.36
CA LEU A 7 24.33 32.93 9.81
C LEU A 7 24.41 32.96 8.28
N LEU A 8 25.38 32.26 7.67
CA LEU A 8 25.49 32.12 6.22
C LEU A 8 24.31 31.30 5.64
N LEU A 9 23.90 30.22 6.31
CA LEU A 9 22.72 29.44 5.95
C LEU A 9 21.42 30.24 6.09
N LEU A 10 21.28 31.04 7.15
CA LEU A 10 20.13 31.95 7.33
C LEU A 10 20.09 33.05 6.27
N LEU A 11 21.24 33.61 5.89
CA LEU A 11 21.34 34.60 4.83
C LEU A 11 21.00 34.00 3.46
N LEU A 12 21.47 32.77 3.19
CA LEU A 12 21.16 32.01 1.97
C LEU A 12 19.66 31.66 1.90
N LEU A 13 19.07 31.26 3.03
CA LEU A 13 17.63 30.99 3.19
C LEU A 13 16.80 32.27 2.98
N LEU A 14 17.22 33.40 3.54
CA LEU A 14 16.59 34.72 3.35
C LEU A 14 16.65 35.18 1.89
N LEU A 15 17.79 34.98 1.20
CA LEU A 15 17.96 35.29 -0.21
C LEU A 15 17.09 34.39 -1.12
N LEU A 16 16.93 33.11 -0.75
CA LEU A 16 15.99 32.17 -1.39
C LEU A 16 14.53 32.57 -1.17
N LEU A 17 14.17 33.01 0.04
CA LEU A 17 12.82 33.45 0.41
C LEU A 17 12.42 34.78 -0.26
N MET A 18 13.38 35.68 -0.53
CA MET A 18 13.12 36.95 -1.24
C MET A 18 12.77 36.74 -2.72
N LYS A 19 13.35 35.73 -3.40
CA LYS A 19 12.95 35.32 -4.76
C LYS A 19 11.59 34.61 -4.81
N LEU A 20 11.12 34.09 -3.67
CA LEU A 20 9.90 33.27 -3.56
C LEU A 20 8.61 34.04 -3.28
N ARG A 21 8.66 35.37 -3.06
CA ARG A 21 7.45 36.17 -2.75
C ARG A 21 6.34 36.09 -3.81
N ARG A 22 6.70 35.84 -5.07
CA ARG A 22 5.72 35.63 -6.16
C ARG A 22 5.05 34.24 -6.09
N ASN A 23 5.69 33.28 -5.45
CA ASN A 23 5.24 31.87 -5.36
C ASN A 23 4.57 31.52 -4.02
N LEU A 24 4.66 32.37 -2.99
CA LEU A 24 4.01 32.11 -1.69
C LEU A 24 2.48 32.07 -1.78
N ARG A 25 1.88 32.85 -2.67
CA ARG A 25 0.42 32.81 -2.91
C ARG A 25 0.01 31.50 -3.60
N ILE A 26 0.83 31.02 -4.54
CA ILE A 26 0.61 29.76 -5.26
C ILE A 26 0.84 28.57 -4.31
N PHE A 27 1.88 28.60 -3.49
CA PHE A 27 2.17 27.59 -2.47
C PHE A 27 1.10 27.56 -1.37
N GLY A 28 0.64 28.73 -0.91
CA GLY A 28 -0.47 28.85 0.03
C GLY A 28 -1.80 28.37 -0.55
N LEU A 29 -2.09 28.68 -1.82
CA LEU A 29 -3.24 28.14 -2.54
C LEU A 29 -3.14 26.63 -2.74
N PHE A 30 -1.95 26.10 -3.03
CA PHE A 30 -1.70 24.67 -3.16
C PHE A 30 -1.88 23.93 -1.83
N LEU A 31 -1.37 24.48 -0.72
CA LEU A 31 -1.58 23.96 0.63
C LEU A 31 -3.05 24.04 1.05
N MET A 32 -3.73 25.14 0.77
CA MET A 32 -5.18 25.28 1.01
C MET A 32 -5.99 24.31 0.16
N LEU A 33 -5.62 24.08 -1.11
CA LEU A 33 -6.25 23.09 -1.99
C LEU A 33 -6.00 21.66 -1.49
N LEU A 34 -4.79 21.33 -1.02
CA LEU A 34 -4.46 20.05 -0.40
C LEU A 34 -5.26 19.81 0.89
N VAL A 35 -5.37 20.82 1.75
CA VAL A 35 -6.15 20.76 2.99
C VAL A 35 -7.64 20.66 2.69
N TRP A 36 -8.17 21.44 1.74
CA TRP A 36 -9.57 21.41 1.33
C TRP A 36 -9.94 20.06 0.68
N TRP A 37 -9.06 19.50 -0.15
CA TRP A 37 -9.27 18.18 -0.75
C TRP A 37 -9.20 17.07 0.31
N GLY A 38 -8.29 17.16 1.28
CA GLY A 38 -8.19 16.22 2.39
C GLY A 38 -9.44 16.17 3.28
N THR A 39 -10.23 17.25 3.34
CA THR A 39 -11.48 17.29 4.12
C THR A 39 -12.71 16.72 3.41
N ALA A 40 -12.61 16.39 2.11
CA ALA A 40 -13.74 15.92 1.29
C ALA A 40 -13.74 14.39 1.03
N VAL A 41 -12.75 13.66 1.56
CA VAL A 41 -12.69 12.21 1.41
C VAL A 41 -13.38 11.55 2.60
N SER A 42 -14.61 11.08 2.40
CA SER A 42 -15.19 10.12 3.34
C SER A 42 -14.27 8.90 3.41
N PRO A 43 -13.95 8.36 4.61
CA PRO A 43 -13.20 7.12 4.71
C PRO A 43 -14.05 6.01 4.07
N ILE A 44 -13.71 5.64 2.84
CA ILE A 44 -14.26 4.45 2.21
C ILE A 44 -13.51 3.29 2.84
N SER A 45 -14.25 2.44 3.56
CA SER A 45 -13.68 1.23 4.16
C SER A 45 -13.32 0.26 3.05
N ALA A 46 -12.03 0.24 2.69
CA ALA A 46 -11.48 -0.52 1.59
C ALA A 46 -10.69 -1.76 2.07
N HIS A 47 -10.94 -2.18 3.31
CA HIS A 47 -10.28 -3.30 3.99
C HIS A 47 -11.29 -4.39 4.36
N ALA A 48 -10.78 -5.53 4.81
CA ALA A 48 -11.57 -6.64 5.34
C ALA A 48 -12.49 -6.18 6.50
N VAL A 49 -13.79 -6.11 6.26
CA VAL A 49 -14.81 -5.75 7.26
C VAL A 49 -15.92 -6.78 7.31
N PRO A 50 -16.54 -7.00 8.48
CA PRO A 50 -17.70 -7.87 8.58
C PRO A 50 -18.87 -7.38 7.70
N GLU A 51 -19.41 -8.26 6.87
CA GLU A 51 -20.67 -8.05 6.14
C GLU A 51 -21.86 -8.56 6.97
N ILE A 52 -21.73 -9.76 7.53
CA ILE A 52 -22.79 -10.45 8.29
C ILE A 52 -22.13 -11.25 9.42
N SER A 53 -22.78 -11.30 10.58
CA SER A 53 -22.37 -12.18 11.68
C SER A 53 -23.55 -12.99 12.22
N ASN A 54 -23.24 -14.13 12.83
CA ASN A 54 -24.14 -14.91 13.64
C ASN A 54 -23.42 -15.28 14.94
N PRO A 55 -23.84 -14.77 16.11
CA PRO A 55 -24.96 -13.86 16.34
C PRO A 55 -24.81 -12.51 15.64
N ARG A 56 -25.94 -11.85 15.34
CA ARG A 56 -25.94 -10.48 14.81
C ARG A 56 -25.56 -9.49 15.93
N PRO A 57 -25.02 -8.30 15.59
CA PRO A 57 -24.80 -7.24 16.55
C PRO A 57 -26.09 -6.93 17.32
N ASN A 58 -25.97 -6.84 18.64
CA ASN A 58 -27.03 -6.61 19.62
C ASN A 58 -28.20 -7.61 19.55
N GLN A 59 -27.99 -8.79 18.99
CA GLN A 59 -29.00 -9.85 18.99
C GLN A 59 -29.18 -10.42 20.40
N LEU A 60 -30.42 -10.55 20.83
CA LEU A 60 -30.81 -11.35 21.99
C LEU A 60 -31.17 -12.77 21.52
N LEU A 61 -30.54 -13.76 22.12
CA LEU A 61 -30.77 -15.18 21.88
C LEU A 61 -31.44 -15.82 23.10
N GLU A 62 -32.41 -16.70 22.87
CA GLU A 62 -33.00 -17.49 23.96
C GLU A 62 -32.05 -18.60 24.45
N LEU A 63 -31.19 -19.10 23.57
CA LEU A 63 -30.27 -20.21 23.82
C LEU A 63 -28.85 -19.86 23.39
N SER A 64 -27.87 -20.44 24.06
CA SER A 64 -26.46 -20.34 23.66
C SER A 64 -26.27 -20.80 22.22
N PRO A 65 -25.59 -20.02 21.36
CA PRO A 65 -25.15 -20.52 20.07
C PRO A 65 -24.07 -21.59 20.28
N ALA A 66 -23.89 -22.47 19.29
CA ALA A 66 -22.80 -23.45 19.32
C ALA A 66 -21.46 -22.86 18.86
N GLU A 67 -21.51 -21.80 18.06
CA GLU A 67 -20.32 -21.15 17.49
C GLU A 67 -20.63 -19.68 17.17
N ILE A 68 -19.59 -18.89 17.00
CA ILE A 68 -19.67 -17.54 16.43
C ILE A 68 -19.19 -17.61 14.99
N ARG A 69 -19.95 -17.03 14.06
CA ARG A 69 -19.59 -16.91 12.64
C ARG A 69 -19.55 -15.45 12.20
N ILE A 70 -18.54 -15.09 11.41
CA ILE A 70 -18.40 -13.77 10.80
C ILE A 70 -18.04 -13.95 9.32
N GLN A 71 -18.83 -13.35 8.44
CA GLN A 71 -18.54 -13.22 7.01
C GLN A 71 -17.90 -11.85 6.75
N PHE A 72 -16.79 -11.83 6.03
CA PHE A 72 -16.05 -10.64 5.62
C PHE A 72 -16.20 -10.37 4.12
N ASN A 73 -16.05 -9.10 3.74
CA ASN A 73 -16.06 -8.66 2.34
C ASN A 73 -14.76 -9.02 1.57
N GLU A 74 -13.73 -9.53 2.27
CA GLU A 74 -12.46 -9.95 1.69
C GLU A 74 -12.02 -11.33 2.25
N PRO A 75 -11.27 -12.13 1.48
CA PRO A 75 -10.65 -13.35 1.98
C PRO A 75 -9.70 -13.08 3.16
N ILE A 76 -9.81 -13.89 4.22
CA ILE A 76 -9.02 -13.77 5.44
C ILE A 76 -7.98 -14.90 5.52
N VAL A 77 -6.87 -14.64 6.22
CA VAL A 77 -5.87 -15.66 6.59
C VAL A 77 -6.17 -16.17 8.01
N PRO A 78 -6.82 -17.34 8.21
CA PRO A 78 -7.31 -17.75 9.53
C PRO A 78 -6.19 -17.97 10.56
N SER A 79 -5.06 -18.54 10.15
CA SER A 79 -3.93 -18.83 11.04
C SER A 79 -3.19 -17.57 11.55
N LEU A 80 -3.42 -16.41 10.91
CA LEU A 80 -2.89 -15.10 11.31
C LEU A 80 -3.99 -14.16 11.82
N SER A 81 -5.16 -14.71 12.14
CA SER A 81 -6.36 -13.98 12.58
C SER A 81 -6.90 -14.58 13.87
N ARG A 82 -7.78 -13.85 14.57
CA ARG A 82 -8.47 -14.34 15.77
C ARG A 82 -9.86 -13.77 15.94
N ILE A 83 -10.71 -14.55 16.62
CA ILE A 83 -12.01 -14.15 17.15
C ILE A 83 -12.03 -14.57 18.62
N ASP A 84 -12.16 -13.59 19.50
CA ASP A 84 -12.22 -13.76 20.95
C ASP A 84 -13.66 -13.48 21.42
N VAL A 85 -14.19 -14.29 22.32
CA VAL A 85 -15.50 -14.05 22.95
C VAL A 85 -15.29 -13.73 24.41
N LEU A 86 -15.75 -12.56 24.84
CA LEU A 86 -15.56 -12.06 26.20
C LEU A 86 -16.90 -11.94 26.93
N THR A 87 -16.88 -12.21 28.23
CA THR A 87 -18.02 -11.91 29.11
C THR A 87 -18.11 -10.40 29.39
N GLN A 88 -19.22 -9.96 29.98
CA GLN A 88 -19.38 -8.58 30.47
C GLN A 88 -18.27 -8.15 31.46
N ALA A 89 -17.66 -9.09 32.18
CA ALA A 89 -16.54 -8.81 33.08
C ALA A 89 -15.19 -8.67 32.36
N GLY A 90 -15.15 -8.79 31.02
CA GLY A 90 -13.93 -8.75 30.20
C GLY A 90 -13.13 -10.05 30.24
N GLN A 91 -13.71 -11.14 30.75
CA GLN A 91 -13.05 -12.45 30.77
C GLN A 91 -13.20 -13.14 29.42
N SER A 92 -12.08 -13.54 28.80
CA SER A 92 -12.10 -14.36 27.59
C SER A 92 -12.65 -15.75 27.88
N LEU A 93 -13.50 -16.24 26.98
CA LEU A 93 -14.03 -17.60 27.00
C LEU A 93 -13.13 -18.51 26.17
N GLU A 94 -13.16 -19.79 26.53
CA GLU A 94 -12.45 -20.84 25.79
C GLU A 94 -13.21 -21.21 24.52
N THR A 95 -12.51 -21.20 23.40
CA THR A 95 -13.04 -21.53 22.08
C THR A 95 -12.15 -22.54 21.36
N ASP A 96 -12.68 -23.20 20.35
CA ASP A 96 -11.84 -23.98 19.42
C ASP A 96 -10.93 -23.06 18.59
N LEU A 97 -10.06 -23.65 17.78
CA LEU A 97 -9.27 -22.91 16.79
C LEU A 97 -10.18 -22.25 15.74
N LEU A 98 -9.82 -21.02 15.36
CA LEU A 98 -10.47 -20.29 14.27
C LEU A 98 -10.33 -21.06 12.96
N ARG A 99 -11.44 -21.25 12.25
CA ARG A 99 -11.46 -21.92 10.95
C ARG A 99 -12.25 -21.13 9.91
N ALA A 100 -11.80 -21.20 8.66
CA ALA A 100 -12.65 -20.86 7.53
C ALA A 100 -13.67 -21.99 7.30
N ILE A 101 -14.88 -21.63 6.87
CA ILE A 101 -15.97 -22.58 6.63
C ILE A 101 -16.51 -22.53 5.19
N ASP A 102 -15.85 -21.76 4.34
CA ASP A 102 -16.06 -21.60 2.92
C ASP A 102 -14.72 -21.74 2.17
N ASP A 103 -14.77 -22.02 0.87
CA ASP A 103 -13.58 -22.24 0.06
C ASP A 103 -12.77 -20.94 -0.20
N GLU A 104 -13.43 -19.78 -0.08
CA GLU A 104 -12.81 -18.46 -0.30
C GLU A 104 -12.23 -17.85 0.97
N ASN A 105 -12.33 -18.53 2.12
CA ASN A 105 -11.92 -18.02 3.44
C ASN A 105 -12.54 -16.65 3.81
N ARG A 106 -13.76 -16.37 3.34
CA ARG A 106 -14.49 -15.15 3.70
C ARG A 106 -15.35 -15.35 4.94
N ILE A 107 -15.69 -16.59 5.29
CA ILE A 107 -16.53 -16.90 6.45
C ILE A 107 -15.70 -17.63 7.48
N LEU A 108 -15.47 -16.96 8.61
CA LEU A 108 -14.74 -17.52 9.73
C LEU A 108 -15.69 -17.97 10.82
N ALA A 109 -15.35 -19.06 11.51
CA ALA A 109 -16.10 -19.60 12.62
C ALA A 109 -15.19 -20.01 13.78
N VAL A 110 -15.68 -19.82 14.99
CA VAL A 110 -15.06 -20.34 16.21
C VAL A 110 -16.14 -21.02 17.07
N ASN A 111 -15.92 -22.29 17.41
CA ASN A 111 -16.87 -23.04 18.25
C ASN A 111 -16.66 -22.68 19.72
N LEU A 112 -17.75 -22.63 20.47
CA LEU A 112 -17.71 -22.44 21.92
C LEU A 112 -17.51 -23.80 22.58
N GLN A 113 -16.51 -23.93 23.45
CA GLN A 113 -16.23 -25.21 24.12
C GLN A 113 -17.30 -25.56 25.17
N GLN A 114 -18.01 -24.55 25.68
CA GLN A 114 -19.08 -24.71 26.67
C GLN A 114 -20.28 -23.84 26.31
N PRO A 115 -21.51 -24.27 26.62
CA PRO A 115 -22.69 -23.42 26.52
C PRO A 115 -22.54 -22.17 27.38
N LEU A 116 -23.00 -21.05 26.83
CA LEU A 116 -23.02 -19.77 27.51
C LEU A 116 -24.23 -19.67 28.45
N ASN A 117 -24.02 -19.01 29.59
CA ASN A 117 -25.10 -18.67 30.52
C ASN A 117 -25.83 -17.39 30.06
N ASP A 118 -26.94 -17.06 30.71
CA ASP A 118 -27.61 -15.77 30.51
C ASP A 118 -26.65 -14.61 30.83
N GLY A 119 -26.54 -13.65 29.92
CA GLY A 119 -25.59 -12.55 30.05
C GLY A 119 -25.28 -11.83 28.73
N ALA A 120 -24.55 -10.71 28.83
CA ALA A 120 -23.99 -10.00 27.69
C ALA A 120 -22.60 -10.52 27.35
N TYR A 121 -22.33 -10.65 26.06
CA TYR A 121 -21.08 -11.14 25.51
C TYR A 121 -20.56 -10.18 24.43
N LEU A 122 -19.25 -9.99 24.40
CA LEU A 122 -18.55 -9.21 23.39
C LEU A 122 -17.77 -10.15 22.47
N VAL A 123 -18.05 -10.08 21.17
CA VAL A 123 -17.22 -10.70 20.15
C VAL A 123 -16.20 -9.66 19.70
N SER A 124 -14.92 -9.94 19.92
CA SER A 124 -13.79 -9.13 19.47
C SER A 124 -13.05 -9.89 18.37
N TRP A 125 -12.65 -9.21 17.31
CA TRP A 125 -11.93 -9.84 16.20
C TRP A 125 -10.75 -8.99 15.75
N GLN A 126 -9.71 -9.68 15.26
CA GLN A 126 -8.59 -9.09 14.53
C GLN A 126 -8.26 -10.02 13.37
N VAL A 127 -8.37 -9.52 12.14
CA VAL A 127 -8.21 -10.33 10.93
C VAL A 127 -7.19 -9.73 9.97
N LEU A 128 -6.44 -10.60 9.30
CA LEU A 128 -5.53 -10.26 8.22
C LEU A 128 -6.17 -10.57 6.87
N SER A 129 -6.32 -9.55 6.01
CA SER A 129 -6.73 -9.75 4.61
C SER A 129 -5.65 -10.49 3.84
N ALA A 130 -6.04 -11.54 3.11
CA ALA A 130 -5.13 -12.27 2.23
C ALA A 130 -4.76 -11.47 0.96
N VAL A 131 -5.49 -10.38 0.67
CA VAL A 131 -5.36 -9.59 -0.56
C VAL A 131 -4.45 -8.38 -0.35
N ASP A 132 -4.80 -7.51 0.60
CA ASP A 132 -4.10 -6.23 0.80
C ASP A 132 -3.08 -6.25 1.93
N GLY A 133 -3.03 -7.34 2.71
CA GLY A 133 -2.08 -7.56 3.80
C GLY A 133 -2.30 -6.65 5.01
N HIS A 134 -3.42 -5.92 5.09
CA HIS A 134 -3.72 -5.11 6.26
C HIS A 134 -4.52 -5.88 7.31
N THR A 135 -4.33 -5.45 8.54
CA THR A 135 -5.10 -5.90 9.67
C THR A 135 -6.28 -4.96 9.91
N THR A 136 -7.45 -5.53 10.08
CA THR A 136 -8.61 -4.84 10.65
C THR A 136 -8.97 -5.47 11.97
N ASN A 137 -9.50 -4.66 12.89
CA ASN A 137 -10.01 -5.14 14.16
C ASN A 137 -11.34 -4.46 14.48
N GLY A 138 -12.10 -5.10 15.36
CA GLY A 138 -13.42 -4.62 15.70
C GLY A 138 -14.11 -5.48 16.72
N SER A 139 -15.32 -5.05 17.08
CA SER A 139 -16.14 -5.79 18.02
C SER A 139 -17.62 -5.48 17.89
N PHE A 140 -18.44 -6.43 18.33
CA PHE A 140 -19.87 -6.27 18.51
C PHE A 140 -20.34 -7.13 19.69
N SER A 141 -21.46 -6.79 20.31
CA SER A 141 -22.01 -7.58 21.41
C SER A 141 -23.25 -8.37 21.00
N PHE A 142 -23.59 -9.38 21.79
CA PHE A 142 -24.87 -10.07 21.76
C PHE A 142 -25.26 -10.46 23.19
N GLY A 143 -26.52 -10.84 23.40
CA GLY A 143 -27.03 -11.25 24.71
C GLY A 143 -27.71 -12.61 24.68
N ILE A 144 -27.69 -13.30 25.82
CA ILE A 144 -28.43 -14.54 26.04
C ILE A 144 -29.43 -14.32 27.18
N GLY A 145 -30.68 -14.72 26.96
CA GLY A 145 -31.77 -14.53 27.90
C GLY A 145 -32.23 -13.07 27.97
N ASN A 146 -32.70 -12.65 29.15
CA ASN A 146 -33.23 -11.31 29.38
C ASN A 146 -32.14 -10.36 29.87
N VAL A 147 -31.38 -9.80 28.93
CA VAL A 147 -30.27 -8.89 29.21
C VAL A 147 -30.56 -7.54 28.57
N ASP A 148 -30.30 -6.47 29.32
CA ASP A 148 -30.41 -5.10 28.82
C ASP A 148 -29.14 -4.72 28.06
N LEU A 149 -29.23 -4.66 26.73
CA LEU A 149 -28.14 -4.24 25.84
C LEU A 149 -28.14 -2.72 25.56
N THR A 150 -28.98 -1.91 26.21
CA THR A 150 -29.12 -0.46 25.93
C THR A 150 -27.85 0.35 26.15
N ALA A 151 -26.84 -0.20 26.85
CA ALA A 151 -25.52 0.40 27.01
C ALA A 151 -24.52 0.06 25.88
N VAL A 152 -24.90 -0.77 24.90
CA VAL A 152 -24.03 -1.22 23.81
C VAL A 152 -24.41 -0.50 22.50
N SER A 153 -23.42 0.03 21.78
CA SER A 153 -23.61 0.65 20.48
C SER A 153 -24.24 -0.30 19.45
N ASP A 154 -25.18 0.18 18.64
CA ASP A 154 -25.85 -0.57 17.56
C ASP A 154 -24.97 -0.93 16.36
N GLU A 155 -23.76 -0.38 16.30
CA GLU A 155 -22.85 -0.57 15.18
C GLU A 155 -21.69 -1.49 15.54
N ILE A 156 -21.30 -2.34 14.57
CA ILE A 156 -20.01 -3.05 14.62
C ILE A 156 -18.93 -1.98 14.64
N SER A 157 -18.12 -1.94 15.70
CA SER A 157 -16.92 -1.12 15.67
C SER A 157 -15.95 -1.75 14.70
N VAL A 158 -15.52 -0.99 13.69
CA VAL A 158 -14.51 -1.42 12.72
C VAL A 158 -13.41 -0.38 12.71
N GLN A 159 -12.19 -0.81 12.97
CA GLN A 159 -11.00 0.02 12.90
C GLN A 159 -9.97 -0.64 11.98
N ALA A 160 -9.51 0.11 10.99
CA ALA A 160 -8.36 -0.29 10.19
C ALA A 160 -7.08 0.02 10.97
N GLN A 161 -6.19 -0.96 11.13
CA GLN A 161 -4.88 -0.70 11.72
C GLN A 161 -3.95 -0.14 10.65
N ILE A 162 -3.83 1.19 10.61
CA ILE A 162 -2.88 1.88 9.74
C ILE A 162 -1.56 2.02 10.51
N SER A 163 -0.58 1.18 10.20
CA SER A 163 0.77 1.35 10.73
C SER A 163 1.48 2.53 10.05
N PRO A 164 2.13 3.44 10.82
CA PRO A 164 2.94 4.52 10.25
C PRO A 164 4.04 4.00 9.33
N LEU A 165 4.53 2.78 9.59
CA LEU A 165 5.58 2.15 8.82
C LEU A 165 5.06 1.72 7.44
N SER A 166 3.87 1.13 7.36
CA SER A 166 3.23 0.82 6.07
C SER A 166 2.83 2.09 5.32
N ALA A 167 2.42 3.16 6.00
CA ALA A 167 2.18 4.46 5.38
C ALA A 167 3.46 5.04 4.75
N ALA A 168 4.58 4.99 5.48
CA ALA A 168 5.89 5.40 4.96
C ALA A 168 6.31 4.54 3.74
N ALA A 169 6.13 3.22 3.80
CA ALA A 169 6.44 2.32 2.69
C ALA A 169 5.63 2.63 1.42
N ARG A 170 4.36 3.05 1.57
CA ARG A 170 3.53 3.49 0.44
C ARG A 170 4.09 4.74 -0.22
N TRP A 171 4.48 5.74 0.56
CA TRP A 171 5.14 6.94 0.04
C TRP A 171 6.45 6.63 -0.68
N LEU A 172 7.28 5.76 -0.09
CA LEU A 172 8.52 5.29 -0.71
C LEU A 172 8.24 4.55 -2.03
N THR A 173 7.23 3.68 -2.05
CA THR A 173 6.83 2.92 -3.24
C THR A 173 6.37 3.86 -4.35
N LEU A 174 5.45 4.77 -4.08
CA LEU A 174 4.91 5.68 -5.08
C LEU A 174 5.95 6.67 -5.60
N THR A 175 6.83 7.16 -4.71
CA THR A 175 7.93 8.06 -5.10
C THR A 175 8.94 7.30 -5.97
N GLY A 176 9.38 6.12 -5.53
CA GLY A 176 10.33 5.31 -6.27
C GLY A 176 9.80 4.87 -7.63
N LEU A 177 8.52 4.47 -7.69
CA LEU A 177 7.85 4.12 -8.93
C LEU A 177 7.68 5.33 -9.86
N SER A 178 7.40 6.52 -9.32
CA SER A 178 7.30 7.75 -10.13
C SER A 178 8.64 8.12 -10.75
N LEU A 179 9.75 8.02 -10.00
CA LEU A 179 11.09 8.27 -10.56
C LEU A 179 11.44 7.25 -11.64
N LEU A 180 11.18 5.96 -11.40
CA LEU A 180 11.50 4.90 -12.35
C LEU A 180 10.63 4.96 -13.62
N MET A 181 9.32 5.18 -13.46
CA MET A 181 8.40 5.35 -14.59
C MET A 181 8.72 6.62 -15.37
N GLY A 182 9.01 7.72 -14.66
CA GLY A 182 9.45 8.98 -15.25
C GLY A 182 10.70 8.81 -16.12
N LEU A 183 11.72 8.10 -15.63
CA LEU A 183 12.94 7.79 -16.39
C LEU A 183 12.63 7.22 -17.77
N PHE A 184 11.90 6.11 -17.81
CA PHE A 184 11.68 5.39 -19.06
C PHE A 184 10.65 6.11 -19.95
N ALA A 185 9.51 6.52 -19.39
CA ALA A 185 8.45 7.14 -20.17
C ALA A 185 8.85 8.51 -20.73
N PHE A 186 9.47 9.37 -19.93
CA PHE A 186 9.92 10.69 -20.41
C PHE A 186 11.01 10.55 -21.47
N ARG A 187 11.99 9.68 -21.24
CA ARG A 187 13.06 9.44 -22.22
C ARG A 187 12.51 8.95 -23.55
N LEU A 188 11.65 7.93 -23.53
CA LEU A 188 11.13 7.28 -24.74
C LEU A 188 10.10 8.12 -25.48
N LEU A 189 9.17 8.75 -24.76
CA LEU A 189 7.98 9.36 -25.35
C LEU A 189 8.13 10.88 -25.56
N VAL A 190 9.08 11.52 -24.89
CA VAL A 190 9.26 12.98 -24.97
C VAL A 190 10.67 13.32 -25.45
N TRP A 191 11.70 12.93 -24.71
CA TRP A 191 13.07 13.40 -24.95
C TRP A 191 13.70 12.84 -26.23
N ASN A 192 13.65 11.53 -26.44
CA ASN A 192 14.22 10.90 -27.64
C ASN A 192 13.55 11.37 -28.94
N PRO A 193 12.20 11.52 -29.01
CA PRO A 193 11.51 12.08 -30.16
C PRO A 193 11.91 13.51 -30.52
N ILE A 194 12.14 14.39 -29.54
CA ILE A 194 12.55 15.79 -29.78
C ILE A 194 13.82 15.87 -30.63
N PHE A 195 14.75 14.93 -30.43
CA PHE A 195 16.05 14.88 -31.11
C PHE A 195 16.14 13.77 -32.17
N ALA A 196 15.02 13.20 -32.62
CA ALA A 196 15.01 12.09 -33.58
C ALA A 196 15.43 12.53 -34.99
N GLU A 197 15.03 13.74 -35.40
CA GLU A 197 15.18 14.25 -36.76
C GLU A 197 16.19 15.41 -36.89
N VAL A 198 16.87 15.75 -35.80
CA VAL A 198 17.81 16.89 -35.73
C VAL A 198 19.24 16.38 -35.59
N GLU A 199 20.13 16.81 -36.50
CA GLU A 199 21.57 16.67 -36.31
C GLU A 199 22.01 17.57 -35.15
N LEU A 200 22.51 16.97 -34.08
CA LEU A 200 22.89 17.71 -32.89
C LEU A 200 24.30 18.29 -33.04
N GLU A 201 24.46 19.53 -32.60
CA GLU A 201 25.78 20.09 -32.36
C GLU A 201 26.45 19.40 -31.15
N GLN A 202 27.79 19.47 -31.05
CA GLN A 202 28.53 18.88 -29.92
C GLN A 202 28.03 19.35 -28.55
N ALA A 203 27.56 20.59 -28.45
CA ALA A 203 27.02 21.14 -27.21
C ALA A 203 25.70 20.48 -26.82
N GLU A 204 24.83 20.19 -27.80
CA GLU A 204 23.54 19.55 -27.61
C GLU A 204 23.70 18.05 -27.30
N GLU A 205 24.65 17.37 -27.95
CA GLU A 205 25.00 15.99 -27.60
C GLU A 205 25.50 15.88 -26.15
N ARG A 206 26.35 16.81 -25.71
CA ARG A 206 26.80 16.85 -24.31
C ARG A 206 25.64 17.10 -23.35
N LEU A 207 24.68 17.95 -23.72
CA LEU A 207 23.49 18.19 -22.92
C LEU A 207 22.60 16.93 -22.83
N ASP A 208 22.42 16.20 -23.93
CA ASP A 208 21.65 14.95 -23.96
C ASP A 208 22.28 13.89 -23.05
N LEU A 209 23.60 13.70 -23.13
CA LEU A 209 24.33 12.75 -22.27
C LEU A 209 24.29 13.18 -20.79
N ALA A 210 24.43 14.49 -20.51
CA ALA A 210 24.34 15.00 -19.14
C ALA A 210 22.93 14.82 -18.55
N HIS A 211 21.88 15.07 -19.35
CA HIS A 211 20.50 14.82 -18.95
C HIS A 211 20.27 13.33 -18.69
N ALA A 212 20.78 12.45 -19.55
CA ALA A 212 20.70 11.00 -19.37
C ALA A 212 21.41 10.54 -18.09
N GLU A 213 22.60 11.06 -17.78
CA GLU A 213 23.34 10.71 -16.56
C GLU A 213 22.58 11.10 -15.29
N VAL A 214 22.03 12.33 -15.26
CA VAL A 214 21.20 12.79 -14.13
C VAL A 214 19.92 11.96 -14.03
N SER A 215 19.29 11.67 -15.16
CA SER A 215 18.09 10.85 -15.27
C SER A 215 18.29 9.44 -14.71
N LEU A 216 19.42 8.79 -15.03
CA LEU A 216 19.77 7.47 -14.53
C LEU A 216 20.05 7.49 -13.02
N LYS A 217 20.70 8.54 -12.50
CA LYS A 217 20.88 8.74 -11.05
C LYS A 217 19.55 8.88 -10.32
N MET A 218 18.59 9.60 -10.89
CA MET A 218 17.24 9.72 -10.33
C MET A 218 16.49 8.38 -10.39
N GLY A 219 16.61 7.62 -11.48
CA GLY A 219 15.93 6.31 -11.62
C GLY A 219 16.50 5.26 -10.68
N THR A 220 17.83 5.24 -10.51
CA THR A 220 18.51 4.40 -9.50
C THR A 220 18.13 4.79 -8.07
N ALA A 221 18.01 6.09 -7.77
CA ALA A 221 17.41 6.53 -6.51
C ALA A 221 15.98 6.02 -6.34
N GLY A 222 15.19 6.00 -7.42
CA GLY A 222 13.86 5.40 -7.45
C GLY A 222 13.85 3.91 -7.07
N LEU A 223 14.78 3.11 -7.63
CA LEU A 223 14.96 1.71 -7.25
C LEU A 223 15.35 1.54 -5.78
N ILE A 224 16.24 2.38 -5.26
CA ILE A 224 16.63 2.35 -3.84
C ILE A 224 15.42 2.60 -2.94
N LEU A 225 14.56 3.56 -3.29
CA LEU A 225 13.32 3.82 -2.56
C LEU A 225 12.37 2.62 -2.62
N LEU A 226 12.28 1.93 -3.75
CA LEU A 226 11.47 0.71 -3.89
C LEU A 226 12.00 -0.45 -3.04
N VAL A 227 13.32 -0.65 -2.99
CA VAL A 227 13.95 -1.63 -2.08
C VAL A 227 13.69 -1.27 -0.63
N ALA A 228 13.88 0.01 -0.27
CA ALA A 228 13.59 0.49 1.08
C ALA A 228 12.12 0.24 1.46
N ALA A 229 11.18 0.50 0.55
CA ALA A 229 9.77 0.21 0.75
C ALA A 229 9.51 -1.28 1.01
N LEU A 230 10.11 -2.19 0.23
CA LEU A 230 9.97 -3.65 0.44
C LEU A 230 10.44 -4.07 1.83
N VAL A 231 11.60 -3.57 2.26
CA VAL A 231 12.17 -3.86 3.58
C VAL A 231 11.27 -3.33 4.69
N VAL A 232 10.79 -2.09 4.55
CA VAL A 232 9.90 -1.44 5.53
C VAL A 232 8.59 -2.23 5.69
N VAL A 233 7.96 -2.66 4.58
CA VAL A 233 6.77 -3.53 4.63
C VAL A 233 7.07 -4.86 5.29
N PHE A 234 8.20 -5.50 4.95
CA PHE A 234 8.55 -6.78 5.54
C PHE A 234 8.78 -6.67 7.05
N ILE A 235 9.45 -5.62 7.52
CA ILE A 235 9.64 -5.36 8.96
C ILE A 235 8.28 -5.20 9.66
N ASP A 236 7.39 -4.38 9.11
CA ASP A 236 6.06 -4.13 9.66
C ASP A 236 5.21 -5.41 9.80
N GLN A 237 5.26 -6.27 8.78
CA GLN A 237 4.54 -7.54 8.77
C GLN A 237 5.23 -8.58 9.66
N ALA A 238 6.56 -8.62 9.69
CA ALA A 238 7.33 -9.54 10.51
C ALA A 238 7.16 -9.29 12.01
N THR A 239 7.04 -8.04 12.44
CA THR A 239 6.77 -7.70 13.84
C THR A 239 5.34 -8.03 14.25
N THR A 240 4.38 -7.89 13.33
CA THR A 240 2.95 -8.15 13.61
C THR A 240 2.62 -9.64 13.65
N PHE A 241 3.16 -10.42 12.70
CA PHE A 241 2.80 -11.83 12.50
C PHE A 241 3.91 -12.82 12.87
N ASN A 242 5.01 -12.34 13.45
CA ASN A 242 6.18 -13.15 13.81
C ASN A 242 6.66 -14.02 12.64
N LEU A 243 6.91 -13.39 11.49
CA LEU A 243 7.32 -14.07 10.25
C LEU A 243 8.73 -14.71 10.33
N ILE A 244 9.39 -14.66 11.47
CA ILE A 244 10.62 -15.42 11.74
C ILE A 244 10.28 -16.91 11.94
N GLN A 245 9.05 -17.23 12.38
CA GLN A 245 8.56 -18.60 12.42
C GLN A 245 8.22 -19.07 11.00
N PHE A 246 8.72 -20.25 10.63
CA PHE A 246 8.61 -20.79 9.27
C PHE A 246 7.15 -20.97 8.84
N ASP A 247 6.28 -21.48 9.71
CA ASP A 247 4.86 -21.71 9.39
C ASP A 247 4.13 -20.40 9.08
N ASN A 248 4.41 -19.34 9.85
CA ASN A 248 3.82 -18.01 9.63
C ASN A 248 4.36 -17.39 8.34
N PHE A 249 5.66 -17.52 8.07
CA PHE A 249 6.26 -17.06 6.82
C PHE A 249 5.68 -17.78 5.60
N GLN A 250 5.56 -19.11 5.67
CA GLN A 250 4.98 -19.93 4.60
C GLN A 250 3.50 -19.58 4.37
N THR A 251 2.75 -19.33 5.43
CA THR A 251 1.38 -18.84 5.35
C THR A 251 1.34 -17.45 4.68
N TRP A 252 2.19 -16.53 5.13
CA TRP A 252 2.20 -15.16 4.62
C TRP A 252 2.55 -15.11 3.14
N ILE A 253 3.53 -15.89 2.68
CA ILE A 253 3.98 -15.87 1.29
C ILE A 253 3.01 -16.58 0.32
N SER A 254 2.12 -17.44 0.85
CA SER A 254 1.05 -18.08 0.06
C SER A 254 -0.16 -17.17 -0.13
N THR A 255 -0.25 -16.06 0.61
CA THR A 255 -1.24 -15.01 0.37
C THR A 255 -0.96 -14.26 -0.93
N GLN A 256 -1.99 -13.60 -1.48
CA GLN A 256 -1.81 -12.72 -2.64
C GLN A 256 -0.88 -11.55 -2.31
N PHE A 257 -0.99 -10.98 -1.11
CA PHE A 257 -0.08 -9.92 -0.66
C PHE A 257 1.39 -10.36 -0.65
N GLY A 258 1.69 -11.49 0.00
CA GLY A 258 3.05 -12.03 0.10
C GLY A 258 3.62 -12.46 -1.26
N ALA A 259 2.79 -13.07 -2.12
CA ALA A 259 3.16 -13.39 -3.49
C ALA A 259 3.50 -12.14 -4.31
N MET A 260 2.71 -11.06 -4.21
CA MET A 260 3.00 -9.79 -4.87
C MET A 260 4.25 -9.11 -4.33
N TRP A 261 4.52 -9.23 -3.02
CA TRP A 261 5.77 -8.77 -2.42
C TRP A 261 6.99 -9.48 -3.04
N LEU A 262 6.93 -10.81 -3.20
CA LEU A 262 7.97 -11.59 -3.88
C LEU A 262 8.14 -11.19 -5.36
N ILE A 263 7.04 -11.11 -6.10
CA ILE A 263 7.06 -10.71 -7.52
C ILE A 263 7.71 -9.33 -7.64
N ARG A 264 7.35 -8.39 -6.77
CA ARG A 264 7.92 -7.04 -6.75
C ARG A 264 9.42 -7.07 -6.43
N PHE A 265 9.88 -7.92 -5.50
CA PHE A 265 11.31 -8.13 -5.24
C PHE A 265 12.06 -8.55 -6.51
N PHE A 266 11.56 -9.56 -7.23
CA PHE A 266 12.20 -10.01 -8.48
C PHE A 266 12.13 -8.95 -9.58
N LEU A 267 11.01 -8.25 -9.73
CA LEU A 267 10.89 -7.16 -10.70
C LEU A 267 11.86 -6.02 -10.41
N ILE A 268 12.08 -5.66 -9.14
CA ILE A 268 13.09 -4.65 -8.75
C ILE A 268 14.50 -5.16 -9.07
N ALA A 269 14.80 -6.42 -8.77
CA ALA A 269 16.10 -7.01 -9.07
C ALA A 269 16.39 -7.04 -10.59
N ILE A 270 15.40 -7.42 -11.40
CA ILE A 270 15.49 -7.42 -12.86
C ILE A 270 15.60 -5.98 -13.39
N SER A 271 14.86 -5.02 -12.81
CA SER A 271 14.95 -3.60 -13.19
C SER A 271 16.34 -3.02 -12.88
N HIS A 272 16.92 -3.39 -11.73
CA HIS A 272 18.28 -3.02 -11.38
C HIS A 272 19.30 -3.61 -12.36
N PHE A 273 19.16 -4.89 -12.71
CA PHE A 273 20.00 -5.55 -13.71
C PHE A 273 19.88 -4.92 -15.10
N ASN A 274 18.66 -4.55 -15.52
CA ASN A 274 18.41 -3.82 -16.76
C ASN A 274 19.16 -2.49 -16.79
N LEU A 275 19.05 -1.68 -15.73
CA LEU A 275 19.74 -0.40 -15.62
C LEU A 275 21.26 -0.52 -15.48
N SER A 276 21.78 -1.55 -14.81
CA SER A 276 23.22 -1.66 -14.52
C SER A 276 24.05 -2.26 -15.65
N LEU A 277 23.48 -3.14 -16.46
CA LEU A 277 24.24 -3.86 -17.50
C LEU A 277 23.99 -3.35 -18.90
N PHE A 278 22.80 -2.85 -19.19
CA PHE A 278 22.41 -2.55 -20.56
C PHE A 278 22.13 -1.07 -20.81
N VAL A 279 21.87 -0.29 -19.76
CA VAL A 279 21.69 1.16 -19.89
C VAL A 279 22.99 1.86 -19.46
N ASP A 280 23.82 2.20 -20.44
CA ASP A 280 25.04 2.99 -20.23
C ASP A 280 24.98 4.26 -21.10
N VAL A 281 25.84 5.21 -20.75
CA VAL A 281 26.05 6.49 -21.47
C VAL A 281 27.45 6.50 -22.10
N LYS A 282 28.30 5.51 -21.79
CA LYS A 282 29.72 5.46 -22.18
C LYS A 282 29.94 5.36 -23.69
N ASN A 283 29.10 4.63 -24.42
CA ASN A 283 29.26 4.50 -25.88
C ASN A 283 28.45 5.56 -26.66
N GLY A 284 28.01 6.62 -25.98
CA GLY A 284 27.31 7.76 -26.57
C GLY A 284 25.81 7.52 -26.75
N ARG A 285 25.18 8.35 -27.59
CA ARG A 285 23.71 8.46 -27.68
C ARG A 285 22.99 7.22 -28.21
N GLN A 286 23.70 6.29 -28.88
CA GLN A 286 23.08 5.09 -29.45
C GLN A 286 22.48 4.17 -28.36
N GLU A 287 23.12 4.10 -27.19
CA GLU A 287 22.65 3.30 -26.04
C GLU A 287 21.38 3.88 -25.39
N LEU A 288 21.07 5.14 -25.65
CA LEU A 288 19.92 5.84 -25.08
C LEU A 288 18.60 5.58 -25.84
N ARG A 289 18.64 4.72 -26.88
CA ARG A 289 17.51 4.43 -27.77
C ARG A 289 17.28 2.92 -28.00
N GLY A 290 18.03 2.07 -27.32
CA GLY A 290 17.93 0.62 -27.47
C GLY A 290 16.67 0.00 -26.86
N TRP A 291 16.49 -1.30 -27.08
CA TRP A 291 15.35 -2.09 -26.59
C TRP A 291 15.29 -2.15 -25.05
N GLU A 292 16.42 -1.93 -24.40
CA GLU A 292 16.63 -1.90 -22.96
C GLU A 292 15.69 -0.91 -22.26
N TRP A 293 15.45 0.24 -22.87
CA TRP A 293 14.57 1.28 -22.34
C TRP A 293 13.09 0.84 -22.37
N TRP A 294 12.69 0.15 -23.43
CA TRP A 294 11.35 -0.44 -23.53
C TRP A 294 11.17 -1.58 -22.52
N ALA A 295 12.20 -2.41 -22.35
CA ALA A 295 12.21 -3.44 -21.31
C ALA A 295 12.06 -2.81 -19.91
N GLY A 296 12.81 -1.73 -19.63
CA GLY A 296 12.68 -0.96 -18.40
C GLY A 296 11.28 -0.37 -18.18
N LEU A 297 10.66 0.17 -19.23
CA LEU A 297 9.27 0.68 -19.18
C LEU A 297 8.28 -0.44 -18.84
N ILE A 298 8.43 -1.61 -19.47
CA ILE A 298 7.57 -2.79 -19.20
C ILE A 298 7.75 -3.27 -17.75
N LEU A 299 8.99 -3.32 -17.25
CA LEU A 299 9.28 -3.69 -15.87
C LEU A 299 8.68 -2.71 -14.87
N ALA A 300 8.82 -1.40 -15.12
CA ALA A 300 8.18 -0.36 -14.31
C ALA A 300 6.65 -0.47 -14.36
N GLY A 301 6.09 -0.83 -15.52
CA GLY A 301 4.67 -1.14 -15.68
C GLY A 301 4.22 -2.35 -14.86
N GLY A 302 5.02 -3.42 -14.85
CA GLY A 302 4.80 -4.59 -13.99
C GLY A 302 4.86 -4.23 -12.50
N LEU A 303 5.80 -3.37 -12.09
CA LEU A 303 5.87 -2.86 -10.72
C LEU A 303 4.61 -2.06 -10.35
N ALA A 304 4.09 -1.23 -11.26
CA ALA A 304 2.81 -0.55 -11.07
C ALA A 304 1.65 -1.56 -10.92
N LEU A 305 1.64 -2.64 -11.71
CA LEU A 305 0.59 -3.66 -11.66
C LEU A 305 0.55 -4.35 -10.30
N THR A 306 1.71 -4.66 -9.70
CA THR A 306 1.74 -5.24 -8.35
C THR A 306 1.05 -4.33 -7.31
N SER A 307 1.03 -3.00 -7.50
CA SER A 307 0.31 -2.07 -6.61
C SER A 307 -1.21 -2.17 -6.77
N ALA A 308 -1.69 -2.34 -8.00
CA ALA A 308 -3.10 -2.55 -8.27
C ALA A 308 -3.60 -3.90 -7.74
N MET A 309 -2.76 -4.94 -7.85
CA MET A 309 -3.07 -6.31 -7.41
C MET A 309 -3.09 -6.49 -5.89
N ILE A 310 -2.61 -5.53 -5.09
CA ILE A 310 -2.72 -5.55 -3.62
C ILE A 310 -3.62 -4.41 -3.10
N SER A 311 -4.41 -3.81 -3.99
CA SER A 311 -5.36 -2.77 -3.62
C SER A 311 -6.76 -3.36 -3.50
N HIS A 312 -7.70 -2.59 -2.95
CA HIS A 312 -9.10 -2.99 -2.83
C HIS A 312 -9.73 -3.46 -4.15
N SER A 313 -9.27 -2.94 -5.30
CA SER A 313 -9.74 -3.41 -6.62
C SER A 313 -9.54 -4.92 -6.82
N ALA A 314 -8.54 -5.49 -6.15
CA ALA A 314 -8.21 -6.91 -6.23
C ALA A 314 -9.01 -7.78 -5.23
N ALA A 315 -9.70 -7.16 -4.27
CA ALA A 315 -10.49 -7.87 -3.25
C ALA A 315 -11.98 -8.02 -3.62
N LEU A 316 -12.42 -7.31 -4.67
CA LEU A 316 -13.80 -7.36 -5.17
C LEU A 316 -14.18 -8.77 -5.63
N SER A 317 -15.42 -9.19 -5.31
CA SER A 317 -15.99 -10.48 -5.73
C SER A 317 -16.55 -10.47 -7.15
N ARG A 318 -16.78 -9.29 -7.74
CA ARG A 318 -17.24 -9.09 -9.12
C ARG A 318 -16.39 -8.04 -9.81
N ASP A 319 -16.22 -8.20 -11.13
CA ASP A 319 -15.49 -7.25 -11.99
C ASP A 319 -14.03 -6.96 -11.55
N THR A 320 -13.41 -7.92 -10.85
CA THR A 320 -12.07 -7.79 -10.25
C THR A 320 -11.02 -7.45 -11.30
N VAL A 321 -11.10 -8.06 -12.49
CA VAL A 321 -10.14 -7.80 -13.58
C VAL A 321 -10.26 -6.35 -14.07
N GLN A 322 -11.48 -5.86 -14.32
CA GLN A 322 -11.71 -4.50 -14.77
C GLN A 322 -11.25 -3.49 -13.71
N ALA A 323 -11.54 -3.76 -12.43
CA ALA A 323 -11.12 -2.91 -11.34
C ALA A 323 -9.59 -2.84 -11.22
N ILE A 324 -8.89 -3.98 -11.30
CA ILE A 324 -7.42 -4.03 -11.30
C ILE A 324 -6.86 -3.27 -12.50
N LEU A 325 -7.43 -3.42 -13.69
CA LEU A 325 -6.97 -2.69 -14.88
C LEU A 325 -7.13 -1.18 -14.74
N VAL A 326 -8.27 -0.72 -14.23
CA VAL A 326 -8.50 0.72 -13.98
C VAL A 326 -7.51 1.23 -12.92
N ALA A 327 -7.30 0.51 -11.84
CA ALA A 327 -6.33 0.87 -10.81
C ALA A 327 -4.90 0.91 -11.37
N TRP A 328 -4.53 -0.05 -12.21
CA TRP A 328 -3.21 -0.11 -12.85
C TRP A 328 -3.00 1.08 -13.79
N VAL A 329 -3.96 1.36 -14.69
CA VAL A 329 -3.92 2.52 -15.59
C VAL A 329 -3.83 3.82 -14.80
N HIS A 330 -4.55 3.93 -13.70
CA HIS A 330 -4.49 5.11 -12.83
C HIS A 330 -3.09 5.30 -12.22
N VAL A 331 -2.49 4.24 -11.66
CA VAL A 331 -1.13 4.29 -11.11
C VAL A 331 -0.10 4.61 -12.19
N LEU A 332 -0.22 4.02 -13.38
CA LEU A 332 0.64 4.34 -14.53
C LEU A 332 0.53 5.83 -14.88
N ALA A 333 -0.70 6.34 -15.07
CA ALA A 333 -0.92 7.74 -15.42
C ALA A 333 -0.34 8.70 -14.37
N ALA A 334 -0.58 8.42 -13.09
CA ALA A 334 -0.08 9.24 -11.99
C ALA A 334 1.46 9.25 -11.92
N THR A 335 2.09 8.08 -12.07
CA THR A 335 3.55 7.94 -11.98
C THR A 335 4.27 8.47 -13.22
N ILE A 336 3.71 8.30 -14.42
CA ILE A 336 4.20 8.93 -15.66
C ILE A 336 4.10 10.46 -15.55
N TRP A 337 2.99 10.98 -15.04
CA TRP A 337 2.79 12.42 -14.92
C TRP A 337 3.74 13.04 -13.89
N LEU A 338 3.76 12.52 -12.66
CA LEU A 338 4.63 13.04 -11.60
C LEU A 338 6.11 12.87 -11.95
N GLY A 339 6.48 11.68 -12.41
CA GLY A 339 7.84 11.37 -12.86
C GLY A 339 8.26 12.25 -14.03
N GLY A 340 7.43 12.34 -15.07
CA GLY A 340 7.72 13.16 -16.25
C GLY A 340 7.99 14.63 -15.91
N LEU A 341 7.26 15.21 -14.94
CA LEU A 341 7.53 16.57 -14.46
C LEU A 341 8.89 16.71 -13.77
N VAL A 342 9.33 15.71 -13.01
CA VAL A 342 10.66 15.70 -12.37
C VAL A 342 11.77 15.65 -13.41
N TYR A 343 11.61 14.85 -14.46
CA TYR A 343 12.62 14.69 -15.51
C TYR A 343 12.65 15.85 -16.52
N LEU A 344 11.56 16.62 -16.57
CA LEU A 344 11.47 17.86 -17.36
C LEU A 344 12.16 19.05 -16.67
N ALA A 345 12.20 19.08 -15.34
CA ALA A 345 12.67 20.21 -14.52
C ALA A 345 14.20 20.30 -14.43
#